data_AF-V4RR51-F1
#
_entry.id   AF-V4RR51-F1
#
_cell.length_a   1.000
_cell.length_b   1.000
_cell.length_c   1.000
_cell.angle_alpha   90.00
_cell.angle_beta   90.00
_cell.angle_gamma   90.00
#
_symmetry.space_group_name_H-M   'P 1'
#
loop_
_entity.id
_entity.type
_entity.pdbx_description
1 polymer ?
#
loop_
_entity_poly.entity_id
_entity_poly.type
_entity_poly.pdbx_seq_one_letter_code
_entity_poly.pdbx_strand_id
1 'polypeptide(L)'
;MDDFEKKVTITDAMEMEEMDIEQANNNSSKTLQLLRTFLDIQQRRAQAYAKLKRGFSEYMISGGELAYQQLCSEITSEFNDCSKQVLEIESLFLNPDFCRVDLAQLLRAVQTQEKQKLHLTATIQLLKKAGRPSERLVSHENCKFREPKKHECVHVQEITEAAGTEEAEADAEYDNALKEAIRGVQDAVTAINEHLEEVRYEIAALEAE
;
A
#
# COMPACT_ATOMS: atom_id res chain seq x y z
N MET A 1 61.59 -39.32 -6.28
CA MET A 1 61.63 -37.94 -6.79
C MET A 1 60.27 -37.40 -6.41
N ASP A 2 60.04 -37.04 -5.14
CA ASP A 2 58.66 -36.90 -4.63
C ASP A 2 58.59 -35.83 -3.53
N ASP A 3 59.06 -34.62 -3.81
CA ASP A 3 58.97 -33.53 -2.83
C ASP A 3 58.70 -32.14 -3.44
N PHE A 4 58.15 -32.10 -4.65
CA PHE A 4 57.90 -30.82 -5.35
C PHE A 4 56.44 -30.54 -5.71
N GLU A 5 55.52 -31.49 -5.50
CA GLU A 5 54.09 -31.30 -5.82
C GLU A 5 53.28 -30.67 -4.67
N LYS A 6 53.84 -30.58 -3.46
CA LYS A 6 53.10 -30.12 -2.27
C LYS A 6 53.11 -28.60 -2.05
N LYS A 7 53.84 -27.83 -2.87
CA LYS A 7 53.90 -26.36 -2.79
C LYS A 7 52.96 -25.63 -3.75
N VAL A 8 52.36 -26.33 -4.72
CA VAL A 8 51.50 -25.70 -5.75
C VAL A 8 50.02 -25.68 -5.32
N THR A 9 49.58 -26.60 -4.47
CA THR A 9 48.17 -26.69 -4.02
C THR A 9 47.77 -25.75 -2.87
N ILE A 10 48.73 -25.15 -2.13
CA ILE A 10 48.40 -24.30 -0.97
C ILE A 10 48.06 -22.87 -1.42
N THR A 11 48.71 -22.37 -2.47
CA THR A 11 48.48 -21.02 -3.01
C THR A 11 47.11 -20.90 -3.67
N ASP A 12 46.69 -21.90 -4.46
CA ASP A 12 45.37 -21.92 -5.11
C ASP A 12 44.20 -21.96 -4.11
N ALA A 13 44.37 -22.64 -2.96
CA ALA A 13 43.32 -22.73 -1.94
C ALA A 13 43.13 -21.41 -1.18
N MET A 14 44.23 -20.73 -0.82
CA MET A 14 44.16 -19.42 -0.15
C MET A 14 43.60 -18.33 -1.07
N GLU A 15 43.94 -18.34 -2.35
CA GLU A 15 43.41 -17.37 -3.33
C GLU A 15 41.90 -17.61 -3.63
N MET A 16 41.44 -18.87 -3.61
CA MET A 16 40.00 -19.18 -3.70
C MET A 16 39.23 -18.72 -2.45
N GLU A 17 39.77 -18.99 -1.26
CA GLU A 17 39.15 -18.59 0.02
C GLU A 17 39.08 -17.06 0.17
N GLU A 18 40.11 -16.31 -0.23
CA GLU A 18 40.09 -14.84 -0.21
C GLU A 18 39.07 -14.27 -1.21
N MET A 19 38.95 -14.86 -2.41
CA MET A 19 37.98 -14.43 -3.43
C MET A 19 36.53 -14.68 -3.00
N ASP A 20 36.25 -15.79 -2.32
CA ASP A 20 34.92 -16.11 -1.79
C ASP A 20 34.53 -15.16 -0.63
N ILE A 21 35.47 -14.75 0.22
CA ILE A 21 35.24 -13.78 1.31
C ILE A 21 34.95 -12.39 0.76
N GLU A 22 35.73 -11.91 -0.22
CA GLU A 22 35.49 -10.61 -0.85
C GLU A 22 34.13 -10.55 -1.56
N GLN A 23 33.75 -11.64 -2.24
CA GLN A 23 32.46 -11.73 -2.91
C GLN A 23 31.29 -11.77 -1.91
N ALA A 24 31.41 -12.50 -0.80
CA ALA A 24 30.42 -12.51 0.27
C ALA A 24 30.23 -11.12 0.91
N ASN A 25 31.32 -10.41 1.22
CA ASN A 25 31.27 -9.05 1.77
C ASN A 25 30.62 -8.04 0.80
N ASN A 26 30.92 -8.15 -0.50
CA ASN A 26 30.30 -7.32 -1.52
C ASN A 26 28.78 -7.56 -1.61
N ASN A 27 28.36 -8.82 -1.52
CA ASN A 27 26.95 -9.20 -1.56
C ASN A 27 26.18 -8.74 -0.30
N SER A 28 26.79 -8.83 0.89
CA SER A 28 26.22 -8.26 2.13
C SER A 28 26.03 -6.75 2.01
N SER A 29 27.05 -6.02 1.54
CA SER A 29 26.98 -4.57 1.32
C SER A 29 25.88 -4.16 0.32
N LYS A 30 25.76 -4.88 -0.80
CA LYS A 30 24.69 -4.64 -1.78
C LYS A 30 23.31 -4.95 -1.19
N THR A 31 23.18 -6.04 -0.43
CA THR A 31 21.92 -6.41 0.24
C THR A 31 21.47 -5.30 1.18
N LEU A 32 22.38 -4.80 2.00
CA LEU A 32 22.15 -3.67 2.91
C LEU A 32 21.64 -2.43 2.14
N GLN A 33 22.28 -2.07 1.03
CA GLN A 33 21.88 -0.92 0.21
C GLN A 33 20.48 -1.08 -0.39
N LEU A 34 20.15 -2.27 -0.88
CA LEU A 34 18.83 -2.60 -1.41
C LEU A 34 17.74 -2.49 -0.33
N LEU A 35 17.99 -3.00 0.87
CA LEU A 35 17.04 -2.91 1.99
C LEU A 35 16.83 -1.46 2.46
N ARG A 36 17.89 -0.64 2.52
CA ARG A 36 17.75 0.79 2.82
C ARG A 36 16.93 1.52 1.77
N THR A 37 17.20 1.24 0.49
CA THR A 37 16.42 1.80 -0.63
C THR A 37 14.95 1.38 -0.54
N PHE A 38 14.69 0.11 -0.17
CA PHE A 38 13.34 -0.36 0.08
C PHE A 38 12.64 0.44 1.20
N LEU A 39 13.30 0.69 2.33
CA LEU A 39 12.72 1.50 3.41
C LEU A 39 12.41 2.95 2.96
N ASP A 40 13.28 3.56 2.15
CA ASP A 40 13.04 4.90 1.60
C ASP A 40 11.82 4.93 0.67
N ILE A 41 11.64 3.89 -0.15
CA ILE A 41 10.44 3.74 -0.99
C ILE A 41 9.18 3.63 -0.14
N GLN A 42 9.23 2.88 0.96
CA GLN A 42 8.07 2.74 1.87
C GLN A 42 7.76 4.04 2.58
N GLN A 43 8.78 4.83 2.93
CA GLN A 43 8.59 6.17 3.48
C GLN A 43 7.90 7.11 2.48
N ARG A 44 8.33 7.11 1.21
CA ARG A 44 7.66 7.86 0.13
C ARG A 44 6.20 7.45 -0.02
N ARG A 45 5.94 6.14 0.00
CA ARG A 45 4.58 5.59 -0.08
C ARG A 45 3.71 6.03 1.10
N ALA A 46 4.24 6.02 2.32
CA ALA A 46 3.53 6.53 3.51
C ALA A 46 3.18 8.02 3.38
N GLN A 47 4.09 8.83 2.85
CA GLN A 47 3.84 10.25 2.56
C GLN A 47 2.75 10.45 1.49
N ALA A 48 2.73 9.61 0.44
CA ALA A 48 1.70 9.63 -0.58
C ALA A 48 0.31 9.32 0.02
N TYR A 49 0.18 8.33 0.90
CA TYR A 49 -1.08 8.09 1.63
C TYR A 49 -1.49 9.27 2.52
N ALA A 50 -0.54 9.91 3.21
CA ALA A 50 -0.84 11.08 4.03
C ALA A 50 -1.33 12.26 3.17
N LYS A 51 -0.70 12.51 2.02
CA LYS A 51 -1.10 13.52 1.05
C LYS A 51 -2.48 13.22 0.47
N LEU A 52 -2.75 11.96 0.10
CA LEU A 52 -4.06 11.53 -0.39
C LEU A 52 -5.15 11.72 0.66
N LYS A 53 -4.90 11.32 1.92
CA LYS A 53 -5.85 11.49 3.03
C LYS A 53 -6.21 12.96 3.23
N ARG A 54 -5.20 13.84 3.28
CA ARG A 54 -5.40 15.29 3.44
C ARG A 54 -6.21 15.86 2.27
N GLY A 55 -5.82 15.56 1.03
CA GLY A 55 -6.51 16.08 -0.13
C GLY A 55 -7.95 15.55 -0.27
N PHE A 56 -8.23 14.32 0.18
CA PHE A 56 -9.61 13.83 0.25
C PHE A 56 -10.43 14.59 1.30
N SER A 57 -9.86 14.90 2.47
CA SER A 57 -10.53 15.75 3.46
C SER A 57 -10.84 17.15 2.91
N GLU A 58 -9.90 17.76 2.21
CA GLU A 58 -10.09 19.07 1.55
C GLU A 58 -11.17 19.00 0.45
N TYR A 59 -11.18 17.92 -0.33
CA TYR A 59 -12.19 17.66 -1.34
C TYR A 59 -13.60 17.55 -0.73
N MET A 60 -13.76 16.80 0.36
CA MET A 60 -15.06 16.64 1.03
C MET A 60 -15.60 17.96 1.61
N ILE A 61 -14.74 18.93 1.92
CA ILE A 61 -15.13 20.26 2.42
C ILE A 61 -15.44 21.22 1.26
N SER A 62 -14.58 21.24 0.23
CA SER A 62 -14.62 22.25 -0.84
C SER A 62 -15.46 21.86 -2.06
N GLY A 63 -15.68 20.56 -2.28
CA GLY A 63 -16.27 20.04 -3.52
C GLY A 63 -15.36 20.19 -4.76
N GLY A 64 -14.07 20.51 -4.58
CA GLY A 64 -13.12 20.78 -5.66
C GLY A 64 -12.72 19.54 -6.47
N GLU A 65 -13.62 19.05 -7.33
CA GLU A 65 -13.44 17.80 -8.09
C GLU A 65 -12.18 17.81 -8.98
N LEU A 66 -11.91 18.89 -9.72
CA LEU A 66 -10.76 18.97 -10.63
C LEU A 66 -9.42 18.86 -9.88
N ALA A 67 -9.28 19.60 -8.78
CA ALA A 67 -8.08 19.57 -7.95
C ALA A 67 -7.87 18.19 -7.33
N TYR A 68 -8.96 17.54 -6.90
CA TYR A 68 -8.90 16.19 -6.35
C TYR A 68 -8.52 15.14 -7.39
N GLN A 69 -9.03 15.24 -8.63
CA GLN A 69 -8.68 14.35 -9.73
C GLN A 69 -7.20 14.48 -10.14
N GLN A 70 -6.67 15.71 -10.17
CA GLN A 70 -5.25 15.96 -10.41
C GLN A 70 -4.40 15.32 -9.32
N LEU A 71 -4.77 15.51 -8.04
CA LEU A 71 -4.11 14.85 -6.92
C LEU A 71 -4.14 13.32 -7.04
N CYS A 72 -5.30 12.73 -7.38
CA CYS A 72 -5.41 11.28 -7.56
C CYS A 72 -4.47 10.78 -8.66
N SER A 73 -4.32 11.53 -9.74
CA SER A 73 -3.41 11.19 -10.84
C SER A 73 -1.94 11.23 -10.39
N GLU A 74 -1.54 12.27 -9.67
CA GLU A 74 -0.19 12.39 -9.09
C GLU A 74 0.11 11.23 -8.13
N ILE A 75 -0.79 10.95 -7.20
CA ILE A 75 -0.62 9.90 -6.20
C ILE A 75 -0.58 8.51 -6.85
N THR A 76 -1.41 8.27 -7.86
CA THR A 76 -1.40 7.01 -8.61
C THR A 76 -0.06 6.80 -9.32
N SER A 77 0.51 7.87 -9.90
CA SER A 77 1.84 7.80 -10.49
C SER A 77 2.91 7.47 -9.45
N GLU A 78 2.87 8.13 -8.28
CA GLU A 78 3.81 7.88 -7.18
C GLU A 78 3.72 6.43 -6.67
N PHE A 79 2.52 5.89 -6.47
CA PHE A 79 2.34 4.50 -6.07
C PHE A 79 2.86 3.51 -7.11
N ASN A 80 2.61 3.77 -8.39
CA ASN A 80 3.12 2.95 -9.48
C ASN A 80 4.66 2.96 -9.54
N ASP A 81 5.27 4.13 -9.38
CA ASP A 81 6.73 4.27 -9.34
C ASP A 81 7.33 3.49 -8.16
N CYS A 82 6.78 3.66 -6.95
CA CYS A 82 7.18 2.88 -5.79
C CYS A 82 7.04 1.37 -6.04
N SER A 83 5.95 0.92 -6.67
CA SER A 83 5.73 -0.51 -6.93
C SER A 83 6.75 -1.08 -7.90
N LYS A 84 7.12 -0.32 -8.94
CA LYS A 84 8.15 -0.74 -9.91
C LYS A 84 9.51 -0.90 -9.24
N GLN A 85 9.93 0.08 -8.46
CA GLN A 85 11.23 0.01 -7.76
C GLN A 85 11.28 -1.18 -6.78
N VAL A 86 10.20 -1.48 -6.06
CA VAL A 86 10.18 -2.66 -5.18
C VAL A 86 10.24 -3.96 -5.98
N LEU A 87 9.57 -4.05 -7.13
CA LEU A 87 9.66 -5.23 -8.00
C LEU A 87 11.07 -5.41 -8.56
N GLU A 88 11.77 -4.31 -8.87
CA GLU A 88 13.17 -4.35 -9.28
C GLU A 88 14.06 -4.88 -8.15
N ILE A 89 13.92 -4.37 -6.93
CA ILE A 89 14.67 -4.86 -5.76
C ILE A 89 14.36 -6.34 -5.51
N GLU A 90 13.10 -6.75 -5.58
CA GLU A 90 12.70 -8.14 -5.42
C GLU A 90 13.36 -9.05 -6.47
N SER A 91 13.41 -8.61 -7.73
CA SER A 91 14.07 -9.37 -8.79
C SER A 91 15.58 -9.52 -8.58
N LEU A 92 16.23 -8.51 -7.96
CA LEU A 92 17.64 -8.59 -7.59
C LEU A 92 17.87 -9.61 -6.49
N PHE A 93 17.00 -9.68 -5.48
CA PHE A 93 17.11 -10.71 -4.43
C PHE A 93 16.92 -12.14 -4.94
N LEU A 94 16.13 -12.32 -6.01
CA LEU A 94 15.96 -13.61 -6.69
C LEU A 94 17.12 -13.99 -7.61
N ASN A 95 18.03 -13.06 -7.92
CA ASN A 95 19.20 -13.35 -8.75
C ASN A 95 20.12 -14.35 -8.02
N PRO A 96 20.67 -15.37 -8.70
CA PRO A 96 21.67 -16.29 -8.14
C PRO A 96 22.83 -15.61 -7.39
N ASP A 97 23.20 -14.39 -7.77
CA ASP A 97 24.26 -13.62 -7.12
C ASP A 97 23.92 -13.24 -5.67
N PHE A 98 22.63 -13.08 -5.34
CA PHE A 98 22.16 -12.79 -3.98
C PHE A 98 21.58 -14.04 -3.31
N CYS A 99 20.73 -14.78 -4.01
CA CYS A 99 20.00 -15.95 -3.51
C CYS A 99 19.19 -15.67 -2.21
N ARG A 100 18.73 -14.43 -2.01
CA ARG A 100 17.96 -13.99 -0.84
C ARG A 100 16.46 -14.11 -1.08
N VAL A 101 16.01 -15.34 -1.32
CA VAL A 101 14.60 -15.65 -1.60
C VAL A 101 13.68 -15.25 -0.45
N ASP A 102 14.19 -15.32 0.78
CA ASP A 102 13.54 -14.85 2.00
C ASP A 102 13.18 -13.35 1.93
N LEU A 103 14.15 -12.50 1.55
CA LEU A 103 13.92 -11.05 1.41
C LEU A 103 12.99 -10.74 0.24
N ALA A 104 13.10 -11.48 -0.87
CA ALA A 104 12.16 -11.34 -1.98
C ALA A 104 10.70 -11.64 -1.55
N GLN A 105 10.50 -12.69 -0.76
CA GLN A 105 9.18 -13.04 -0.22
C GLN A 105 8.65 -11.98 0.77
N LEU A 106 9.52 -11.42 1.60
CA LEU A 106 9.18 -10.34 2.53
C LEU A 106 8.70 -9.09 1.77
N LEU A 107 9.45 -8.68 0.73
CA LEU A 107 9.08 -7.56 -0.14
C LEU A 107 7.74 -7.80 -0.86
N ARG A 108 7.51 -9.03 -1.35
CA ARG A 108 6.26 -9.45 -1.98
C ARG A 108 5.08 -9.40 -1.02
N ALA A 109 5.28 -9.78 0.24
CA ALA A 109 4.27 -9.69 1.29
C ALA A 109 3.87 -8.23 1.52
N VAL A 110 4.85 -7.32 1.65
CA VAL A 110 4.59 -5.87 1.76
C VAL A 110 3.83 -5.34 0.55
N GLN A 111 4.20 -5.71 -0.69
CA GLN A 111 3.48 -5.30 -1.90
C GLN A 111 2.02 -5.77 -1.90
N THR A 112 1.76 -6.99 -1.41
CA THR A 112 0.41 -7.55 -1.31
C THR A 112 -0.44 -6.75 -0.34
N GLN A 113 0.10 -6.44 0.85
CA GLN A 113 -0.58 -5.61 1.84
C GLN A 113 -0.78 -4.18 1.35
N GLU A 114 0.19 -3.60 0.63
CA GLU A 114 0.06 -2.26 0.06
C GLU A 114 -1.02 -2.18 -1.02
N LYS A 115 -1.14 -3.21 -1.85
CA LYS A 115 -2.25 -3.32 -2.82
C LYS A 115 -3.60 -3.38 -2.11
N GLN A 116 -3.71 -4.20 -1.06
CA GLN A 116 -4.95 -4.34 -0.28
C GLN A 116 -5.33 -3.03 0.42
N LYS A 117 -4.36 -2.39 1.08
CA LYS A 117 -4.52 -1.09 1.75
C LYS A 117 -4.97 0.00 0.79
N LEU A 118 -4.39 0.09 -0.40
CA LEU A 118 -4.79 1.07 -1.42
C LEU A 118 -6.22 0.82 -1.88
N HIS A 119 -6.57 -0.44 -2.17
CA HIS A 119 -7.92 -0.80 -2.58
C HIS A 119 -8.96 -0.42 -1.53
N LEU A 120 -8.75 -0.81 -0.26
CA LEU A 120 -9.66 -0.48 0.83
C LEU A 120 -9.73 1.02 1.11
N THR A 121 -8.61 1.75 0.97
CA THR A 121 -8.59 3.21 1.08
C THR A 121 -9.48 3.86 0.01
N ALA A 122 -9.41 3.39 -1.24
CA ALA A 122 -10.28 3.86 -2.31
C ALA A 122 -11.75 3.52 -2.03
N THR A 123 -12.05 2.31 -1.54
CA THR A 123 -13.40 1.90 -1.13
C THR A 123 -13.98 2.83 -0.06
N ILE A 124 -13.20 3.15 0.99
CA ILE A 124 -13.61 4.10 2.03
C ILE A 124 -13.92 5.47 1.43
N GLN A 125 -13.10 5.96 0.51
CA GLN A 125 -13.33 7.25 -0.14
C GLN A 125 -14.59 7.27 -1.00
N LEU A 126 -14.84 6.21 -1.76
CA LEU A 126 -16.05 6.06 -2.57
C LEU A 126 -17.30 5.99 -1.70
N LEU A 127 -17.28 5.21 -0.60
CA LEU A 127 -18.37 5.14 0.37
C LEU A 127 -18.64 6.53 0.95
N LYS A 128 -17.60 7.22 1.45
CA LYS A 128 -17.74 8.56 2.02
C LYS A 128 -18.23 9.60 1.02
N LYS A 129 -17.80 9.53 -0.24
CA LYS A 129 -18.27 10.41 -1.32
C LYS A 129 -19.75 10.14 -1.66
N ALA A 130 -20.16 8.87 -1.66
CA ALA A 130 -21.56 8.50 -1.89
C ALA A 130 -22.48 8.92 -0.73
N GLY A 131 -21.95 9.03 0.49
CA GLY A 131 -22.72 9.39 1.69
C GLY A 131 -23.61 8.25 2.17
N ARG A 132 -24.16 8.40 3.38
CA ARG A 132 -25.16 7.46 3.92
C ARG A 132 -26.41 7.49 3.03
N PRO A 133 -27.00 6.34 2.69
CA PRO A 133 -28.24 6.27 1.92
C PRO A 133 -29.32 7.23 2.42
N SER A 134 -29.57 7.29 3.73
CA SER A 134 -30.56 8.19 4.34
C SER A 134 -30.23 9.70 4.26
N GLU A 135 -28.95 10.04 4.06
CA GLU A 135 -28.49 11.43 3.91
C GLU A 135 -28.47 11.90 2.45
N ARG A 136 -28.72 11.01 1.49
CA ARG A 136 -28.73 11.36 0.06
C ARG A 136 -30.00 12.14 -0.28
N LEU A 137 -29.83 13.18 -1.10
CA LEU A 137 -30.96 13.94 -1.63
C LEU A 137 -31.86 13.01 -2.45
N VAL A 138 -33.13 12.86 -2.02
CA VAL A 138 -34.15 12.09 -2.72
C VAL A 138 -34.36 12.69 -4.12
N SER A 139 -34.32 11.85 -5.17
CA SER A 139 -34.46 12.32 -6.54
C SER A 139 -35.85 12.91 -6.80
N HIS A 140 -35.90 14.06 -7.49
CA HIS A 140 -37.14 14.69 -7.95
C HIS A 140 -37.73 14.00 -9.20
N GLU A 141 -37.25 12.82 -9.60
CA GLU A 141 -37.67 12.13 -10.82
C GLU A 141 -39.17 11.84 -10.87
N ASN A 142 -39.78 11.62 -9.71
CA ASN A 142 -41.23 11.42 -9.56
C ASN A 142 -41.95 12.62 -8.92
N CYS A 143 -41.28 13.77 -8.80
CA CYS A 143 -41.90 14.97 -8.24
C CYS A 143 -42.93 15.51 -9.24
N LYS A 144 -44.21 15.57 -8.81
CA LYS A 144 -45.30 16.09 -9.65
C LYS A 144 -45.15 17.58 -10.00
N PHE A 145 -44.26 18.30 -9.32
CA PHE A 145 -43.98 19.72 -9.55
C PHE A 145 -42.72 19.90 -10.41
N ARG A 146 -42.90 20.36 -11.65
CA ARG A 146 -41.81 20.58 -12.63
C ARG A 146 -41.08 21.92 -12.47
N GLU A 147 -41.54 22.80 -11.58
CA GLU A 147 -40.96 24.14 -11.39
C GLU A 147 -40.26 24.27 -10.02
N PRO A 148 -38.94 24.53 -9.98
CA PRO A 148 -38.11 24.46 -8.76
C PRO A 148 -38.39 25.56 -7.72
N LYS A 149 -39.21 26.57 -8.03
CA LYS A 149 -39.47 27.74 -7.15
C LYS A 149 -40.85 27.75 -6.50
N LYS A 150 -41.70 26.75 -6.77
CA LYS A 150 -43.13 26.79 -6.37
C LYS A 150 -43.48 25.89 -5.19
N HIS A 151 -42.54 25.12 -4.65
CA HIS A 151 -42.82 24.31 -3.47
C HIS A 151 -41.56 24.08 -2.65
N GLU A 152 -41.71 24.16 -1.33
CA GLU A 152 -40.77 23.61 -0.37
C GLU A 152 -41.10 22.12 -0.32
N CYS A 153 -40.32 21.31 -1.05
CA CYS A 153 -40.56 19.88 -1.06
C CYS A 153 -40.11 19.29 0.27
N VAL A 154 -40.99 19.38 1.28
CA VAL A 154 -40.94 18.51 2.43
C VAL A 154 -41.39 17.15 1.90
N HIS A 155 -40.45 16.40 1.31
CA HIS A 155 -40.68 15.01 0.90
C HIS A 155 -40.82 14.18 2.19
N VAL A 156 -41.97 14.30 2.84
CA VAL A 156 -42.47 13.24 3.69
C VAL A 156 -42.84 12.14 2.70
N GLN A 157 -41.89 11.25 2.38
CA GLN A 157 -42.31 9.91 1.97
C GLN A 157 -43.33 9.46 3.01
N GLU A 158 -44.47 8.90 2.61
CA GLU A 158 -45.27 8.15 3.58
C GLU A 158 -44.31 7.15 4.20
N ILE A 159 -43.98 7.36 5.48
CA ILE A 159 -43.10 6.48 6.25
C ILE A 159 -43.91 5.22 6.46
N THR A 160 -43.94 4.38 5.43
CA THR A 160 -44.42 3.03 5.54
C THR A 160 -43.34 2.24 6.28
N GLU A 161 -43.76 1.29 7.11
CA GLU A 161 -42.83 0.41 7.81
C GLU A 161 -41.87 -0.27 6.83
N ALA A 162 -42.34 -0.61 5.63
CA ALA A 162 -41.53 -1.20 4.57
C ALA A 162 -40.41 -0.26 4.07
N ALA A 163 -40.75 0.98 3.70
CA ALA A 163 -39.76 1.95 3.24
C ALA A 163 -38.74 2.33 4.33
N GLY A 164 -39.21 2.48 5.59
CA GLY A 164 -38.33 2.75 6.72
C GLY A 164 -37.42 1.57 7.08
N THR A 165 -37.89 0.33 6.89
CA THR A 165 -37.06 -0.87 7.10
C THR A 165 -35.99 -0.99 6.02
N GLU A 166 -36.35 -0.78 4.75
CA GLU A 166 -35.41 -0.80 3.62
C GLU A 166 -34.29 0.24 3.77
N GLU A 167 -34.64 1.47 4.18
CA GLU A 167 -33.66 2.53 4.43
C GLU A 167 -32.73 2.19 5.60
N ALA A 168 -33.27 1.64 6.69
CA ALA A 168 -32.47 1.21 7.84
C ALA A 168 -31.51 0.05 7.51
N GLU A 169 -31.95 -0.90 6.67
CA GLU A 169 -31.10 -1.98 6.16
C GLU A 169 -29.97 -1.44 5.29
N ALA A 170 -30.27 -0.52 4.36
CA ALA A 170 -29.26 0.11 3.50
C ALA A 170 -28.21 0.91 4.31
N ASP A 171 -28.65 1.63 5.35
CA ASP A 171 -27.73 2.35 6.25
C ASP A 171 -26.85 1.39 7.06
N ALA A 172 -27.41 0.27 7.54
CA ALA A 172 -26.65 -0.75 8.24
C ALA A 172 -25.59 -1.41 7.34
N GLU A 173 -25.94 -1.71 6.09
CA GLU A 173 -25.00 -2.21 5.09
C GLU A 173 -23.86 -1.22 4.80
N TYR A 174 -24.19 0.06 4.64
CA TYR A 174 -23.20 1.12 4.46
C TYR A 174 -22.23 1.19 5.65
N ASP A 175 -22.76 1.22 6.87
CA ASP A 175 -21.97 1.31 8.09
C ASP A 175 -21.07 0.09 8.29
N ASN A 176 -21.58 -1.10 7.98
CA ASN A 176 -20.80 -2.33 8.02
C ASN A 176 -19.68 -2.31 6.97
N ALA A 177 -19.99 -1.99 5.72
CA ALA A 177 -18.99 -1.91 4.65
C ALA A 177 -17.87 -0.89 4.99
N LEU A 178 -18.25 0.27 5.56
CA LEU A 178 -17.29 1.28 5.97
C LEU A 178 -16.41 0.80 7.13
N LYS A 179 -16.98 0.12 8.14
CA LYS A 179 -16.23 -0.45 9.27
C LYS A 179 -15.27 -1.54 8.82
N GLU A 180 -15.72 -2.46 7.99
CA GLU A 180 -14.89 -3.55 7.45
C GLU A 180 -13.72 -3.00 6.63
N ALA A 181 -13.98 -2.00 5.78
CA ALA A 181 -12.91 -1.38 5.01
C ALA A 181 -11.89 -0.66 5.91
N ILE A 182 -12.34 0.05 6.94
CA ILE A 182 -11.46 0.70 7.93
C ILE A 182 -10.62 -0.34 8.68
N ARG A 183 -11.25 -1.44 9.14
CA ARG A 183 -10.55 -2.53 9.83
C ARG A 183 -9.49 -3.14 8.93
N GLY A 184 -9.84 -3.48 7.69
CA GLY A 184 -8.88 -4.05 6.75
C GLY A 184 -7.71 -3.12 6.41
N VAL A 185 -7.92 -1.79 6.38
CA VAL A 185 -6.78 -0.84 6.27
C VAL A 185 -5.88 -0.90 7.49
N GLN A 186 -6.44 -1.00 8.70
CA GLN A 186 -5.65 -1.11 9.93
C GLN A 186 -4.84 -2.41 9.94
N ASP A 187 -5.47 -3.53 9.57
CA ASP A 187 -4.82 -4.84 9.54
C ASP A 187 -3.67 -4.85 8.52
N ALA A 188 -3.89 -4.29 7.32
CA ALA A 188 -2.84 -4.16 6.31
C ALA A 188 -1.69 -3.26 6.79
N VAL A 189 -1.98 -2.15 7.49
CA VAL A 189 -0.95 -1.27 8.07
C VAL A 189 -0.12 -1.99 9.13
N THR A 190 -0.77 -2.75 10.01
CA THR A 190 -0.09 -3.57 11.02
C THR A 190 0.84 -4.58 10.36
N ALA A 191 0.34 -5.36 9.40
CA ALA A 191 1.14 -6.35 8.67
C ALA A 191 2.32 -5.72 7.91
N ILE A 192 2.12 -4.56 7.29
CA ILE A 192 3.21 -3.82 6.65
C ILE A 192 4.28 -3.47 7.69
N ASN A 193 3.89 -2.89 8.82
CA ASN A 193 4.85 -2.47 9.84
C ASN A 193 5.63 -3.64 10.44
N GLU A 194 4.98 -4.79 10.64
CA GLU A 194 5.65 -6.02 11.08
C GLU A 194 6.74 -6.44 10.09
N HIS A 195 6.42 -6.49 8.80
CA HIS A 195 7.42 -6.82 7.77
C HIS A 195 8.52 -5.75 7.62
N LEU A 196 8.20 -4.47 7.81
CA LEU A 196 9.22 -3.41 7.82
C LEU A 196 10.15 -3.55 9.03
N GLU A 197 9.66 -4.05 10.15
CA GLU A 197 10.50 -4.33 11.32
C GLU A 197 11.43 -5.52 11.06
N GLU A 198 10.96 -6.58 10.39
CA GLU A 198 11.83 -7.68 9.92
C GLU A 198 12.97 -7.16 9.03
N VAL A 199 12.67 -6.25 8.10
CA VAL A 199 13.71 -5.59 7.28
C VAL A 199 14.71 -4.80 8.13
N ARG A 200 14.24 -4.10 9.17
CA ARG A 200 15.13 -3.34 10.06
C ARG A 200 16.03 -4.26 10.88
N TYR A 201 15.53 -5.40 11.34
CA TYR A 201 16.34 -6.41 12.01
C TYR A 201 17.41 -6.99 11.09
N GLU A 202 17.07 -7.28 9.84
CA GLU A 202 18.04 -7.75 8.83
C GLU A 202 19.13 -6.72 8.58
N ILE A 203 18.76 -5.44 8.39
CA ILE A 203 19.74 -4.36 8.23
C ILE A 203 20.69 -4.30 9.44
N ALA A 204 20.15 -4.37 10.66
CA ALA A 204 20.96 -4.31 11.87
C ALA A 204 21.90 -5.52 12.01
N ALA A 205 21.49 -6.71 11.55
CA ALA A 205 22.32 -7.89 11.52
C ALA A 205 23.49 -7.73 10.53
N LEU A 206 23.21 -7.27 9.31
CA LEU A 206 24.23 -7.03 8.28
C LEU A 206 25.20 -5.90 8.64
N GLU A 207 24.80 -4.95 9.48
CA GLU A 207 25.69 -3.88 9.99
C GLU A 207 26.61 -4.33 11.11
N ALA A 208 26.30 -5.46 11.77
CA ALA A 208 27.08 -6.00 12.87
C ALA A 208 28.16 -7.00 12.42
N GLU A 209 28.12 -7.43 11.16
CA GLU A 209 29.13 -8.27 10.47
C GLU A 209 30.34 -7.45 10.01
#